data_AF-A0AAV2ABD3-F1
#
_entry.id   AF-A0AAV2ABD3-F1
#
_cell.length_a   1.000
_cell.length_b   1.000
_cell.length_c   1.000
_cell.angle_alpha   90.00
_cell.angle_beta   90.00
_cell.angle_gamma   90.00
#
_symmetry.space_group_name_H-M   'P 1'
#
loop_
_entity.id
_entity.type
_entity.pdbx_description
1 polymer ?
#
loop_
_entity_poly.entity_id
_entity_poly.type
_entity_poly.pdbx_seq_one_letter_code
_entity_poly.pdbx_strand_id
1 'polypeptide(L)'
;MVTLHDVTKKTYLMCLALWSAAFALSVEGCLHCKQKPPKVYVLSPSSRTDYQIAMEDMEEMSLDKLLDTIELVGSFSGAECANNPHQEIVVSLPIHLFDSLVQKVDLVSRVLAKYPSHYDENMLTTVIEETIQCEEYTPYGRLLWVGNGTLRQPAFFITANSSVEKKGFSDKKMHQFILDDQVQWRIAAMDHPEETNSSTRAGWTHPYYQCDSKRWLLSYTKLLVGPIGDRLVGVLSVDVDVSGIDINQCDQLLVGENISNWQMSAFLGTHRCHNQTSKCMFTPGFGWSRGSYKCLCRDGFYSATGKPVFNGSLVESAYRDKMTLNSPTYD
;
A
#
# COMPACT_ATOMS: atom_id res chain seq x y z
N MET A 1 5.22 70.63 43.87
CA MET A 1 5.97 69.43 44.24
C MET A 1 5.03 68.24 44.21
N VAL A 2 4.86 67.63 43.03
CA VAL A 2 4.39 66.25 42.90
C VAL A 2 5.66 65.46 42.66
N THR A 3 5.98 64.57 43.59
CA THR A 3 7.25 63.86 43.66
C THR A 3 7.39 62.89 42.49
N LEU A 4 8.61 62.80 41.92
CA LEU A 4 9.02 61.92 40.82
C LEU A 4 8.79 60.40 41.06
N HIS A 5 8.19 60.03 42.19
CA HIS A 5 8.07 58.67 42.69
C HIS A 5 6.80 57.93 42.22
N ASP A 6 5.85 58.66 41.60
CA ASP A 6 4.56 58.11 41.17
C ASP A 6 4.50 57.73 39.67
N VAL A 7 5.44 58.24 38.87
CA VAL A 7 5.51 57.95 37.42
C VAL A 7 6.22 56.62 37.15
N THR A 8 7.22 56.26 37.97
CA THR A 8 8.00 55.01 37.84
C THR A 8 7.24 53.77 38.28
N LYS A 9 6.28 53.89 39.21
CA LYS A 9 5.45 52.75 39.66
C LYS A 9 4.40 52.34 38.61
N LYS A 10 3.81 53.31 37.90
CA LYS A 10 2.85 53.04 36.82
C LYS A 10 3.49 52.43 35.57
N THR A 11 4.74 52.81 35.26
CA THR A 11 5.49 52.23 34.12
C THR A 11 5.97 50.81 34.41
N TYR A 12 6.40 50.51 35.64
CA TYR A 12 6.75 49.14 36.04
C TYR A 12 5.54 48.19 36.06
N LEU A 13 4.36 48.66 36.52
CA LEU A 13 3.15 47.84 36.51
C LEU A 13 2.62 47.57 35.09
N MET A 14 2.73 48.53 34.16
CA MET A 14 2.35 48.28 32.75
C MET A 14 3.33 47.33 32.04
N CYS A 15 4.64 47.39 32.33
CA CYS A 15 5.59 46.44 31.75
C CYS A 15 5.43 45.01 32.31
N LEU A 16 5.09 44.85 33.58
CA LEU A 16 4.80 43.54 34.17
C LEU A 16 3.47 42.95 33.68
N ALA A 17 2.46 43.78 33.41
CA ALA A 17 1.21 43.36 32.77
C ALA A 17 1.40 42.96 31.30
N LEU A 18 2.36 43.59 30.60
CA LEU A 18 2.73 43.21 29.22
C LEU A 18 3.64 41.98 29.15
N TRP A 19 4.42 41.68 30.19
CA TRP A 19 5.20 40.43 30.28
C TRP A 19 4.37 39.23 30.74
N SER A 20 3.27 39.45 31.46
CA SER A 20 2.34 38.37 31.87
C SER A 20 1.26 38.06 30.82
N ALA A 21 1.05 38.92 29.82
CA ALA A 21 0.22 38.62 28.65
C ALA A 21 0.98 37.95 27.49
N ALA A 22 2.30 37.81 27.57
CA ALA A 22 3.13 37.19 26.53
C ALA A 22 3.50 35.71 26.82
N PHE A 23 3.09 35.16 27.97
CA PHE A 23 3.37 33.78 28.39
C PHE A 23 2.07 33.01 28.65
N ALA A 24 1.19 32.93 27.64
CA ALA A 24 0.11 31.95 27.61
C ALA A 24 -0.44 31.66 26.20
N LEU A 25 0.30 31.98 25.13
CA LEU A 25 0.15 31.22 23.89
C LEU A 25 1.07 30.01 24.05
N SER A 26 0.63 29.07 24.88
CA SER A 26 0.92 27.67 24.61
C SER A 26 0.61 27.50 23.12
N VAL A 27 1.62 27.13 22.33
CA VAL A 27 1.41 26.77 20.94
C VAL A 27 0.70 25.43 20.99
N GLU A 28 -0.60 25.47 21.32
CA GLU A 28 -1.49 24.33 21.31
C GLU A 28 -1.62 23.91 19.85
N GLY A 29 -1.28 22.67 19.55
CA GLY A 29 -1.31 22.17 18.19
C GLY A 29 -2.71 22.16 17.62
N CYS A 30 -2.75 22.35 16.31
CA CYS A 30 -3.97 22.61 15.57
C CYS A 30 -4.76 21.34 15.25
N LEU A 31 -4.14 20.17 15.40
CA LEU A 31 -4.69 18.86 15.00
C LEU A 31 -5.07 17.96 16.19
N HIS A 32 -5.08 18.51 17.40
CA HIS A 32 -5.55 17.82 18.60
C HIS A 32 -6.99 18.21 18.97
N CYS A 33 -7.81 17.22 19.32
CA CYS A 33 -9.18 17.44 19.79
C CYS A 33 -9.16 17.83 21.29
N LYS A 34 -9.75 18.98 21.62
CA LYS A 34 -9.83 19.50 22.99
C LYS A 34 -11.08 19.02 23.70
N GLN A 35 -11.00 18.77 25.01
CA GLN A 35 -12.16 18.37 25.79
C GLN A 35 -13.17 19.53 25.87
N LYS A 36 -14.44 19.26 25.55
CA LYS A 36 -15.53 20.23 25.74
C LYS A 36 -15.66 20.53 27.24
N PRO A 37 -15.95 21.77 27.61
CA PRO A 37 -16.26 22.07 29.00
C PRO A 37 -17.41 21.17 29.47
N PRO A 38 -17.31 20.54 30.65
CA PRO A 38 -18.37 19.68 31.15
C PRO A 38 -19.67 20.48 31.25
N LYS A 39 -20.76 19.93 30.72
CA LYS A 39 -22.10 20.42 31.09
C LYS A 39 -22.25 20.11 32.57
N VAL A 40 -22.21 21.14 33.42
CA VAL A 40 -22.24 20.99 34.87
C VAL A 40 -23.56 20.33 35.28
N TYR A 41 -23.49 19.02 35.53
CA TYR A 41 -24.35 18.33 36.49
C TYR A 41 -23.40 17.77 37.55
N VAL A 42 -23.54 18.29 38.76
CA VAL A 42 -22.68 18.00 39.91
C VAL A 42 -22.93 16.56 40.36
N LEU A 43 -21.96 15.66 40.16
CA LEU A 43 -21.74 14.50 41.03
C LEU A 43 -20.25 14.11 41.06
N SER A 44 -19.86 13.57 42.22
CA SER A 44 -18.55 13.38 42.84
C SER A 44 -17.56 12.39 42.15
N PRO A 45 -16.27 12.40 42.53
CA PRO A 45 -15.20 11.77 41.76
C PRO A 45 -14.98 10.28 42.09
N SER A 46 -14.68 9.48 41.08
CA SER A 46 -14.04 8.18 41.22
C SER A 46 -12.65 8.19 40.59
N SER A 47 -11.65 7.69 41.31
CA SER A 47 -10.28 7.51 40.84
C SER A 47 -10.18 6.31 39.88
N ARG A 48 -9.34 6.44 38.85
CA ARG A 48 -8.90 5.31 38.02
C ARG A 48 -7.41 5.46 37.71
N THR A 49 -6.69 4.36 37.90
CA THR A 49 -5.26 4.19 37.65
C THR A 49 -4.97 3.96 36.16
N ASP A 50 -3.92 4.61 35.66
CA ASP A 50 -3.33 4.33 34.35
C ASP A 50 -2.44 3.08 34.40
N TYR A 51 -2.54 2.27 33.35
CA TYR A 51 -1.59 1.21 33.03
C TYR A 51 -0.71 1.67 31.87
N GLN A 52 0.61 1.48 31.99
CA GLN A 52 1.59 1.70 30.92
C GLN A 52 1.50 0.59 29.87
N ILE A 53 1.61 0.98 28.60
CA ILE A 53 1.91 0.10 27.47
C ILE A 53 3.36 0.38 27.07
N ALA A 54 4.19 -0.65 27.03
CA ALA A 54 5.53 -0.60 26.48
C ALA A 54 5.88 -2.00 25.95
N MET A 55 5.44 -2.32 24.73
CA MET A 55 5.93 -3.45 23.90
C MET A 55 5.59 -3.31 22.39
N GLU A 56 5.11 -2.17 21.88
CA GLU A 56 4.67 -2.02 20.46
C GLU A 56 5.71 -1.33 19.53
N ASP A 57 6.71 -0.63 20.08
CA ASP A 57 7.53 0.34 19.33
C ASP A 57 8.42 -0.25 18.21
N MET A 58 8.67 -1.56 18.22
CA MET A 58 9.63 -2.18 17.29
C MET A 58 8.96 -2.68 15.99
N GLU A 59 7.68 -3.07 16.05
CA GLU A 59 6.92 -3.52 14.87
C GLU A 59 6.33 -2.32 14.12
N GLU A 60 5.88 -1.28 14.84
CA GLU A 60 5.39 -0.02 14.27
C GLU A 60 6.48 0.71 13.46
N MET A 61 7.71 0.73 13.96
CA MET A 61 8.87 1.30 13.26
C MET A 61 9.20 0.58 11.94
N SER A 62 8.91 -0.72 11.84
CA SER A 62 9.14 -1.49 10.61
C SER A 62 8.10 -1.17 9.52
N LEU A 63 6.86 -0.91 9.94
CA LEU A 63 5.73 -0.66 9.06
C LEU A 63 5.68 0.79 8.56
N ASP A 64 6.13 1.73 9.38
CA ASP A 64 6.38 3.12 8.94
C ASP A 64 7.40 3.19 7.83
N LYS A 65 8.51 2.44 7.95
CA LYS A 65 9.53 2.37 6.90
C LYS A 65 8.96 1.79 5.60
N LEU A 66 8.02 0.86 5.71
CA LEU A 66 7.34 0.29 4.55
C LEU A 66 6.46 1.33 3.87
N LEU A 67 5.66 2.08 4.63
CA LEU A 67 4.85 3.19 4.12
C LEU A 67 5.72 4.30 3.49
N ASP A 68 6.88 4.61 4.07
CA ASP A 68 7.86 5.54 3.47
C ASP A 68 8.36 5.03 2.12
N THR A 69 8.64 3.72 2.04
CA THR A 69 9.08 3.08 0.80
C THR A 69 7.98 3.15 -0.26
N ILE A 70 6.71 2.92 0.11
CA ILE A 70 5.57 3.02 -0.81
C ILE A 70 5.44 4.44 -1.37
N GLU A 71 5.49 5.47 -0.52
CA GLU A 71 5.46 6.88 -0.94
C GLU A 71 6.62 7.22 -1.88
N LEU A 72 7.83 6.79 -1.53
CA LEU A 72 9.04 7.03 -2.31
C LEU A 72 8.94 6.39 -3.70
N VAL A 73 8.56 5.11 -3.77
CA VAL A 73 8.47 4.36 -5.03
C VAL A 73 7.39 4.91 -5.93
N GLY A 74 6.24 5.32 -5.37
CA GLY A 74 5.19 6.00 -6.11
C GLY A 74 5.63 7.33 -6.74
N SER A 75 6.72 7.93 -6.24
CA SER A 75 7.27 9.19 -6.75
C SER A 75 8.36 9.03 -7.82
N PHE A 76 8.85 7.80 -8.06
CA PHE A 76 9.97 7.54 -8.96
C PHE A 76 9.73 8.08 -10.39
N SER A 77 10.76 8.73 -10.94
CA SER A 77 10.72 9.23 -12.31
C SER A 77 12.10 9.26 -12.99
N GLY A 78 12.11 9.21 -14.33
CA GLY A 78 13.33 9.35 -15.13
C GLY A 78 14.41 8.32 -14.79
N ALA A 79 15.55 8.78 -14.28
CA ALA A 79 16.72 7.94 -14.00
C ALA A 79 16.49 6.93 -12.86
N GLU A 80 15.63 7.24 -11.88
CA GLU A 80 15.30 6.33 -10.78
C GLU A 80 14.60 5.07 -11.30
N CYS A 81 13.64 5.27 -12.21
CA CYS A 81 12.94 4.18 -12.90
C CYS A 81 13.81 3.43 -13.90
N ALA A 82 14.81 4.08 -14.52
CA ALA A 82 15.75 3.39 -15.41
C ALA A 82 16.65 2.40 -14.65
N ASN A 83 17.03 2.75 -13.41
CA ASN A 83 17.87 1.89 -12.56
C ASN A 83 17.04 0.84 -11.80
N ASN A 84 15.81 1.18 -11.40
CA ASN A 84 14.92 0.31 -10.64
C ASN A 84 13.54 0.24 -11.33
N PRO A 85 13.45 -0.44 -12.48
CA PRO A 85 12.18 -0.58 -13.22
C PRO A 85 11.15 -1.41 -12.44
N HIS A 86 11.69 -2.39 -11.69
CA HIS A 86 11.15 -3.31 -10.70
C HIS A 86 11.29 -2.86 -9.24
N GLN A 87 10.24 -2.58 -8.46
CA GLN A 87 10.41 -2.47 -7.00
C GLN A 87 9.41 -3.31 -6.22
N GLU A 88 9.91 -4.40 -5.63
CA GLU A 88 9.14 -5.31 -4.78
C GLU A 88 8.98 -4.76 -3.36
N ILE A 89 7.82 -5.03 -2.75
CA ILE A 89 7.49 -4.69 -1.37
C ILE A 89 6.90 -5.92 -0.68
N VAL A 90 7.51 -6.33 0.43
CA VAL A 90 7.06 -7.47 1.22
C VAL A 90 5.85 -7.07 2.08
N VAL A 91 4.65 -7.22 1.53
CA VAL A 91 3.38 -6.94 2.21
C VAL A 91 2.32 -7.98 1.83
N SER A 92 1.48 -8.35 2.80
CA SER A 92 0.36 -9.26 2.56
C SER A 92 -0.80 -8.53 1.89
N LEU A 93 -1.31 -9.08 0.79
CA LEU A 93 -2.51 -8.61 0.11
C LEU A 93 -3.67 -9.62 0.26
N PRO A 94 -4.93 -9.17 0.15
CA PRO A 94 -6.10 -10.05 0.13
C PRO A 94 -6.20 -10.84 -1.19
N ILE A 95 -5.29 -11.78 -1.42
CA ILE A 95 -5.18 -12.53 -2.69
C ILE A 95 -6.41 -13.38 -3.05
N HIS A 96 -7.27 -13.69 -2.07
CA HIS A 96 -8.54 -14.39 -2.27
C HIS A 96 -9.51 -13.63 -3.17
N LEU A 97 -9.34 -12.31 -3.32
CA LEU A 97 -10.11 -11.50 -4.28
C LEU A 97 -9.87 -11.94 -5.73
N PHE A 98 -8.80 -12.67 -6.00
CA PHE A 98 -8.38 -13.11 -7.32
C PHE A 98 -8.57 -14.61 -7.56
N ASP A 99 -9.36 -15.30 -6.74
CA ASP A 99 -9.58 -16.75 -6.85
C ASP A 99 -10.15 -17.17 -8.23
N SER A 100 -10.99 -16.33 -8.83
CA SER A 100 -11.50 -16.54 -10.21
C SER A 100 -10.35 -16.60 -11.22
N LEU A 101 -9.41 -15.64 -11.14
CA LEU A 101 -8.24 -15.60 -12.00
C LEU A 101 -7.38 -16.84 -11.78
N VAL A 102 -7.12 -17.20 -10.52
CA VAL A 102 -6.34 -18.39 -10.15
C VAL A 102 -6.93 -19.64 -10.78
N GLN A 103 -8.24 -19.83 -10.67
CA GLN A 103 -8.95 -20.98 -11.28
C GLN A 103 -8.83 -20.99 -12.81
N LYS A 104 -8.97 -19.83 -13.47
CA LYS A 104 -8.83 -19.70 -14.92
C LYS A 104 -7.41 -20.03 -15.38
N VAL A 105 -6.39 -19.45 -14.76
CA VAL A 105 -4.97 -19.70 -15.09
C VAL A 105 -4.63 -21.17 -14.85
N ASP A 106 -5.11 -21.76 -13.74
CA ASP A 106 -4.92 -23.17 -13.46
C ASP A 106 -5.55 -24.07 -14.53
N LEU A 107 -6.76 -23.75 -15.01
CA LEU A 107 -7.40 -24.49 -16.09
C LEU A 107 -6.62 -24.37 -17.41
N VAL A 108 -6.26 -23.15 -17.81
CA VAL A 108 -5.50 -22.88 -19.03
C VAL A 108 -4.15 -23.58 -19.00
N SER A 109 -3.44 -23.56 -17.87
CA SER A 109 -2.15 -24.23 -17.71
C SER A 109 -2.24 -25.74 -17.96
N ARG A 110 -3.32 -26.40 -17.50
CA ARG A 110 -3.54 -27.84 -17.71
C ARG A 110 -3.83 -28.19 -19.16
N VAL A 111 -4.55 -27.31 -19.87
CA VAL A 111 -4.82 -27.47 -21.31
C VAL A 111 -3.52 -27.34 -22.09
N LEU A 112 -2.78 -26.27 -21.86
CA LEU A 112 -1.52 -25.98 -22.53
C LEU A 112 -0.45 -27.05 -22.24
N ALA A 113 -0.39 -27.58 -21.01
CA ALA A 113 0.58 -28.63 -20.64
C ALA A 113 0.37 -29.95 -21.40
N LYS A 114 -0.86 -30.22 -21.87
CA LYS A 114 -1.20 -31.41 -22.67
C LYS A 114 -1.17 -31.14 -24.18
N TYR A 115 -0.96 -29.89 -24.58
CA TYR A 115 -0.99 -29.51 -25.98
C TYR A 115 0.27 -30.04 -26.72
N PRO A 116 0.13 -30.81 -27.83
CA PRO A 116 1.25 -31.47 -28.49
C PRO A 116 2.27 -30.53 -29.17
N SER A 117 3.42 -31.13 -29.52
CA SER A 117 4.70 -30.53 -29.93
C SER A 117 4.76 -29.74 -31.25
N HIS A 118 3.64 -29.54 -31.94
CA HIS A 118 3.59 -28.68 -33.14
C HIS A 118 2.94 -27.36 -32.73
N TYR A 119 3.80 -26.44 -32.32
CA TYR A 119 3.43 -25.13 -31.78
C TYR A 119 2.63 -24.34 -32.81
N ASP A 120 1.34 -24.12 -32.54
CA ASP A 120 0.58 -23.09 -33.23
C ASP A 120 0.76 -21.79 -32.43
N GLU A 121 1.68 -20.95 -32.91
CA GLU A 121 2.00 -19.66 -32.29
C GLU A 121 0.78 -18.74 -32.19
N ASN A 122 -0.12 -18.81 -33.17
CA ASN A 122 -1.34 -18.03 -33.16
C ASN A 122 -2.26 -18.52 -32.05
N MET A 123 -2.41 -19.84 -31.91
CA MET A 123 -3.19 -20.42 -30.80
C MET A 123 -2.61 -20.00 -29.44
N LEU A 124 -1.29 -20.13 -29.23
CA LEU A 124 -0.65 -19.77 -27.95
C LEU A 124 -0.82 -18.28 -27.63
N THR A 125 -0.73 -17.42 -28.65
CA THR A 125 -0.96 -15.97 -28.52
C THR A 125 -2.42 -15.67 -28.16
N THR A 126 -3.37 -16.27 -28.88
CA THR A 126 -4.80 -16.08 -28.61
C THR A 126 -5.15 -16.57 -27.21
N VAL A 127 -4.62 -17.72 -26.77
CA VAL A 127 -4.89 -18.24 -25.42
C VAL A 127 -4.44 -17.23 -24.35
N ILE A 128 -3.25 -16.63 -24.47
CA ILE A 128 -2.78 -15.67 -23.46
C ILE A 128 -3.60 -14.37 -23.51
N GLU A 129 -3.93 -13.87 -24.70
CA GLU A 129 -4.75 -12.67 -24.88
C GLU A 129 -6.16 -12.85 -24.30
N GLU A 130 -6.82 -13.98 -24.58
CA GLU A 130 -8.14 -14.30 -24.03
C GLU A 130 -8.07 -14.50 -22.52
N THR A 131 -7.00 -15.10 -22.00
CA THR A 131 -6.82 -15.30 -20.55
C THR A 131 -6.81 -13.96 -19.80
N ILE A 132 -6.16 -12.93 -20.35
CA ILE A 132 -6.08 -11.60 -19.72
C ILE A 132 -7.25 -10.67 -20.06
N GLN A 133 -8.00 -10.95 -21.13
CA GLN A 133 -9.24 -10.22 -21.43
C GLN A 133 -10.42 -10.71 -20.58
N CYS A 134 -10.30 -11.91 -20.00
CA CYS A 134 -11.31 -12.51 -19.13
C CYS A 134 -11.46 -11.85 -17.75
N GLU A 135 -10.57 -10.93 -17.36
CA GLU A 135 -10.61 -10.19 -16.09
C GLU A 135 -10.25 -8.71 -16.35
N GLU A 136 -11.00 -7.77 -15.76
CA GLU A 136 -10.79 -6.33 -15.99
C GLU A 136 -9.47 -5.82 -15.38
N TYR A 137 -9.04 -6.45 -14.29
CA TYR A 137 -7.85 -6.09 -13.53
C TYR A 137 -6.58 -6.79 -14.00
N THR A 138 -6.56 -7.46 -15.16
CA THR A 138 -5.36 -8.16 -15.66
C THR A 138 -4.70 -7.44 -16.84
N PRO A 139 -3.74 -6.52 -16.59
CA PRO A 139 -3.13 -5.73 -17.64
C PRO A 139 -2.13 -6.49 -18.51
N TYR A 140 -1.51 -7.56 -17.99
CA TYR A 140 -0.45 -8.28 -18.70
C TYR A 140 -0.55 -9.79 -18.52
N GLY A 141 -0.21 -10.50 -19.59
CA GLY A 141 -0.08 -11.95 -19.61
C GLY A 141 1.23 -12.34 -20.26
N ARG A 142 1.87 -13.39 -19.75
CA ARG A 142 3.14 -13.89 -20.26
C ARG A 142 3.10 -15.40 -20.36
N LEU A 143 3.54 -15.91 -21.50
CA LEU A 143 3.70 -17.33 -21.74
C LEU A 143 5.12 -17.60 -22.21
N LEU A 144 5.82 -18.41 -21.43
CA LEU A 144 7.14 -18.92 -21.75
C LEU A 144 7.00 -20.40 -22.07
N TRP A 145 7.48 -20.81 -23.24
CA TRP A 145 7.51 -22.20 -23.63
C TRP A 145 8.94 -22.71 -23.74
N VAL A 146 9.28 -23.67 -22.88
CA VAL A 146 10.66 -24.18 -22.74
C VAL A 146 11.03 -25.02 -23.96
N GLY A 147 10.17 -25.95 -24.38
CA GLY A 147 10.47 -26.86 -25.48
C GLY A 147 11.71 -27.72 -25.21
N ASN A 148 12.79 -27.49 -25.96
CA ASN A 148 14.11 -28.11 -25.74
C ASN A 148 15.14 -27.13 -25.11
N GLY A 149 14.71 -25.91 -24.79
CA GLY A 149 15.54 -24.88 -24.17
C GLY A 149 15.52 -24.93 -22.65
N THR A 150 15.77 -23.77 -22.03
CA THR A 150 15.72 -23.59 -20.56
C THR A 150 14.79 -22.42 -20.21
N LEU A 151 14.52 -22.19 -18.93
CA LEU A 151 13.79 -20.99 -18.50
C LEU A 151 14.49 -19.69 -18.92
N ARG A 152 15.83 -19.66 -19.03
CA ARG A 152 16.58 -18.47 -19.46
C ARG A 152 16.61 -18.28 -20.97
N GLN A 153 16.53 -19.38 -21.71
CA GLN A 153 16.54 -19.41 -23.17
C GLN A 153 15.41 -20.32 -23.65
N PRO A 154 14.15 -19.87 -23.52
CA PRO A 154 13.01 -20.66 -23.96
C PRO A 154 12.97 -20.72 -25.49
N ALA A 155 12.32 -21.76 -26.02
CA ALA A 155 12.07 -21.85 -27.45
C ALA A 155 11.18 -20.70 -27.95
N PHE A 156 10.25 -20.27 -27.09
CA PHE A 156 9.24 -19.28 -27.44
C PHE A 156 8.79 -18.48 -26.21
N PHE A 157 8.60 -17.17 -26.38
CA PHE A 157 8.13 -16.27 -25.33
C PHE A 157 7.14 -15.26 -25.91
N ILE A 158 6.00 -15.13 -25.24
CA ILE A 158 4.97 -14.15 -25.57
C ILE A 158 4.73 -13.28 -24.35
N THR A 159 4.65 -11.98 -24.59
CA THR A 159 3.98 -11.03 -23.70
C THR A 159 2.71 -10.55 -24.41
N ALA A 160 1.62 -10.43 -23.66
CA ALA A 160 0.36 -9.85 -24.12
C ALA A 160 -0.03 -8.75 -23.14
N ASN A 161 -0.58 -7.66 -23.67
CA ASN A 161 -1.16 -6.59 -22.86
C ASN A 161 -2.65 -6.43 -23.15
N SER A 162 -3.40 -6.12 -22.09
CA SER A 162 -4.80 -5.73 -22.18
C SER A 162 -4.84 -4.20 -22.21
N SER A 163 -4.85 -3.62 -23.42
CA SER A 163 -5.06 -2.19 -23.60
C SER A 163 -6.54 -1.93 -23.91
N VAL A 164 -7.19 -1.06 -23.13
CA VAL A 164 -8.62 -0.75 -23.25
C VAL A 164 -8.99 -0.20 -24.65
N GLU A 165 -8.01 0.36 -25.39
CA GLU A 165 -8.24 1.07 -26.65
C GLU A 165 -7.85 0.29 -27.92
N LYS A 166 -7.16 -0.86 -27.81
CA LYS A 166 -6.80 -1.70 -28.97
C LYS A 166 -6.88 -3.18 -28.59
N LYS A 167 -7.49 -4.01 -29.46
CA LYS A 167 -7.34 -5.48 -29.43
C LYS A 167 -5.87 -5.80 -29.15
N GLY A 168 -5.63 -6.59 -28.09
CA GLY A 168 -4.37 -6.71 -27.36
C GLY A 168 -3.11 -6.62 -28.21
N PHE A 169 -2.12 -5.86 -27.74
CA PHE A 169 -0.80 -5.85 -28.35
C PHE A 169 0.02 -6.97 -27.72
N SER A 170 0.52 -7.87 -28.56
CA SER A 170 1.41 -8.96 -28.16
C SER A 170 2.79 -8.77 -28.78
N ASP A 171 3.83 -8.80 -27.94
CA ASP A 171 5.22 -8.89 -28.37
C ASP A 171 5.70 -10.35 -28.26
N LYS A 172 6.37 -10.83 -29.30
CA LYS A 172 6.75 -12.23 -29.46
C LYS A 172 8.24 -12.34 -29.74
N LYS A 173 8.92 -13.16 -28.94
CA LYS A 173 10.33 -13.51 -29.13
C LYS A 173 10.45 -15.01 -29.38
N MET A 174 11.26 -15.38 -30.38
CA MET A 174 11.41 -16.75 -30.85
C MET A 174 12.89 -17.09 -30.98
N HIS A 175 13.25 -18.33 -30.66
CA HIS A 175 14.54 -18.99 -30.91
C HIS A 175 15.82 -18.14 -30.66
N GLN A 176 16.72 -18.62 -29.80
CA GLN A 176 18.05 -18.01 -29.63
C GLN A 176 18.02 -16.57 -29.07
N PHE A 177 17.00 -16.24 -28.27
CA PHE A 177 17.01 -15.05 -27.42
C PHE A 177 17.27 -15.45 -25.96
N ILE A 178 17.80 -14.52 -25.20
CA ILE A 178 17.97 -14.63 -23.75
C ILE A 178 16.91 -13.74 -23.13
N LEU A 179 16.18 -14.25 -22.13
CA LEU A 179 15.29 -13.40 -21.37
C LEU A 179 16.09 -12.31 -20.67
N ASP A 180 15.63 -11.08 -20.85
CA ASP A 180 16.18 -9.89 -20.21
C ASP A 180 16.25 -10.07 -18.69
N ASP A 181 17.24 -9.43 -18.05
CA ASP A 181 17.40 -9.35 -16.61
C ASP A 181 16.10 -8.83 -15.93
N GLN A 182 15.32 -8.03 -16.65
CA GLN A 182 13.98 -7.55 -16.26
C GLN A 182 12.95 -8.66 -15.96
N VAL A 183 13.15 -9.87 -16.49
CA VAL A 183 12.27 -11.03 -16.25
C VAL A 183 12.93 -12.05 -15.31
N GLN A 184 14.25 -11.93 -15.05
CA GLN A 184 15.00 -12.87 -14.20
C GLN A 184 14.49 -12.92 -12.77
N TRP A 185 14.15 -11.78 -12.15
CA TRP A 185 13.65 -11.76 -10.77
C TRP A 185 12.32 -12.52 -10.63
N ARG A 186 11.48 -12.51 -11.68
CA ARG A 186 10.22 -13.26 -11.73
C ARG A 186 10.46 -14.76 -11.86
N ILE A 187 11.50 -15.15 -12.61
CA ILE A 187 11.93 -16.55 -12.74
C ILE A 187 12.56 -17.03 -11.44
N ALA A 188 13.35 -16.19 -10.77
CA ALA A 188 13.95 -16.49 -9.47
C ALA A 188 12.90 -16.67 -8.38
N ALA A 189 11.82 -15.88 -8.39
CA ALA A 189 10.66 -16.08 -7.52
C ALA A 189 9.97 -17.45 -7.72
N MET A 190 10.21 -18.11 -8.85
CA MET A 190 9.74 -19.47 -9.14
C MET A 190 10.78 -20.56 -8.82
N ASP A 191 12.05 -20.17 -8.63
CA ASP A 191 13.20 -21.03 -8.31
C ASP A 191 13.44 -21.13 -6.78
N HIS A 192 12.61 -20.45 -5.97
CA HIS A 192 12.53 -20.58 -4.51
C HIS A 192 11.29 -21.42 -4.11
N PRO A 193 11.35 -22.76 -4.19
CA PRO A 193 10.20 -23.64 -3.99
C PRO A 193 9.70 -23.75 -2.55
N GLU A 194 10.37 -23.14 -1.57
CA GLU A 194 9.97 -23.19 -0.15
C GLU A 194 8.65 -22.45 0.13
N GLU A 195 8.25 -21.51 -0.75
CA GLU A 195 6.97 -20.77 -0.65
C GLU A 195 5.89 -21.30 -1.62
N THR A 196 6.27 -22.09 -2.62
CA THR A 196 5.30 -22.74 -3.50
C THR A 196 4.78 -24.00 -2.83
N ASN A 197 3.46 -24.09 -2.62
CA ASN A 197 2.86 -25.33 -2.17
C ASN A 197 3.24 -26.43 -3.20
N SER A 198 4.13 -27.36 -2.82
CA SER A 198 4.79 -28.34 -3.70
C SER A 198 3.80 -29.12 -4.60
N SER A 199 2.54 -29.22 -4.16
CA SER A 199 1.44 -29.83 -4.89
C SER A 199 0.89 -29.01 -6.06
N THR A 200 0.91 -27.67 -6.00
CA THR A 200 0.24 -26.81 -6.98
C THR A 200 1.17 -26.24 -8.05
N ARG A 201 2.51 -26.30 -7.85
CA ARG A 201 3.51 -25.78 -8.80
C ARG A 201 3.17 -24.36 -9.30
N ALA A 202 2.72 -23.52 -8.37
CA ALA A 202 2.23 -22.17 -8.60
C ALA A 202 2.61 -21.27 -7.43
N GLY A 203 2.69 -19.96 -7.67
CA GLY A 203 3.00 -18.97 -6.65
C GLY A 203 2.56 -17.57 -7.04
N TRP A 204 2.33 -16.74 -6.03
CA TRP A 204 2.19 -15.30 -6.16
C TRP A 204 3.54 -14.64 -5.89
N THR A 205 3.86 -13.55 -6.58
CA THR A 205 4.95 -12.66 -6.17
C THR A 205 4.53 -11.86 -4.95
N HIS A 206 5.45 -11.19 -4.26
CA HIS A 206 5.05 -10.01 -3.50
C HIS A 206 4.59 -8.91 -4.46
N PRO A 207 3.83 -7.92 -3.98
CA PRO A 207 3.48 -6.77 -4.79
C PRO A 207 4.72 -6.01 -5.24
N TYR A 208 4.71 -5.52 -6.46
CA TYR A 208 5.80 -4.72 -7.00
C TYR A 208 5.28 -3.56 -7.83
N TYR A 209 6.00 -2.44 -7.78
CA TYR A 209 5.72 -1.30 -8.62
C TYR A 209 6.43 -1.44 -9.96
N GLN A 210 5.68 -1.31 -11.05
CA GLN A 210 6.21 -1.29 -12.41
C GLN A 210 6.26 0.14 -12.92
N CYS A 211 7.48 0.68 -13.05
CA CYS A 211 7.72 2.08 -13.42
C CYS A 211 7.10 2.49 -14.76
N ASP A 212 7.26 1.67 -15.81
CA ASP A 212 6.78 2.00 -17.17
C ASP A 212 5.28 2.26 -17.23
N SER A 213 4.50 1.47 -16.48
CA SER A 213 3.05 1.60 -16.42
C SER A 213 2.56 2.39 -15.21
N LYS A 214 3.45 2.77 -14.27
CA LYS A 214 3.13 3.40 -12.99
C LYS A 214 2.02 2.67 -12.23
N ARG A 215 2.14 1.34 -12.14
CA ARG A 215 1.14 0.47 -11.51
C ARG A 215 1.78 -0.41 -10.46
N TRP A 216 1.03 -0.63 -9.39
CA TRP A 216 1.29 -1.72 -8.46
C TRP A 216 0.70 -2.99 -9.05
N LEU A 217 1.54 -4.00 -9.19
CA LEU A 217 1.18 -5.26 -9.80
C LEU A 217 1.44 -6.41 -8.83
N LEU A 218 0.67 -7.47 -9.01
CA LEU A 218 0.83 -8.75 -8.35
C LEU A 218 0.79 -9.84 -9.42
N SER A 219 1.77 -10.74 -9.48
CA SER A 219 1.80 -11.77 -10.53
C SER A 219 1.44 -13.14 -9.99
N TYR A 220 0.44 -13.79 -10.58
CA TYR A 220 0.20 -15.22 -10.37
C TYR A 220 0.93 -16.00 -11.44
N THR A 221 1.76 -16.96 -11.03
CA THR A 221 2.58 -17.74 -11.95
C THR A 221 2.36 -19.24 -11.73
N LYS A 222 2.19 -19.96 -12.84
CA LYS A 222 1.90 -21.39 -12.89
C LYS A 222 2.89 -22.12 -13.80
N LEU A 223 3.46 -23.20 -13.30
CA LEU A 223 4.32 -24.08 -14.09
C LEU A 223 3.45 -25.00 -14.96
N LEU A 224 3.77 -25.07 -16.25
CA LEU A 224 3.21 -26.06 -17.15
C LEU A 224 4.08 -27.30 -17.12
N VAL A 225 3.56 -28.39 -16.57
CA VAL A 225 4.27 -29.66 -16.49
C VAL A 225 3.64 -30.70 -17.40
N GLY A 226 4.45 -31.22 -18.31
CA GLY A 226 4.03 -32.18 -19.32
C GLY A 226 3.58 -33.51 -18.72
N PRO A 227 2.74 -34.27 -19.45
CA PRO A 227 2.12 -35.50 -18.95
C PRO A 227 3.11 -36.66 -18.75
N ILE A 228 4.31 -36.59 -19.32
CA ILE A 228 5.33 -37.64 -19.25
C ILE A 228 6.53 -37.12 -18.45
N GLY A 229 6.84 -37.81 -17.35
CA GLY A 229 8.07 -37.60 -16.57
C GLY A 229 8.14 -36.28 -15.80
N ASP A 230 6.99 -35.62 -15.55
CA ASP A 230 6.92 -34.35 -14.84
C ASP A 230 7.86 -33.25 -15.39
N ARG A 231 8.13 -33.30 -16.70
CA ARG A 231 9.01 -32.32 -17.35
C ARG A 231 8.35 -30.95 -17.43
N LEU A 232 9.04 -29.91 -16.98
CA LEU A 232 8.63 -28.53 -17.20
C LEU A 232 8.60 -28.24 -18.72
N VAL A 233 7.43 -27.90 -19.26
CA VAL A 233 7.24 -27.56 -20.68
C VAL A 233 7.05 -26.06 -20.89
N GLY A 234 6.66 -25.31 -19.87
CA GLY A 234 6.48 -23.87 -19.94
C GLY A 234 6.12 -23.22 -18.61
N VAL A 235 5.93 -21.90 -18.66
CA VAL A 235 5.47 -21.05 -17.55
C VAL A 235 4.39 -20.11 -18.06
N LEU A 236 3.28 -20.04 -17.34
CA LEU A 236 2.20 -19.08 -17.57
C LEU A 236 2.16 -18.10 -16.38
N SER A 237 2.25 -16.80 -16.66
CA SER A 237 2.22 -15.75 -15.64
C SER A 237 1.23 -14.67 -16.04
N VAL A 238 0.37 -14.27 -15.12
CA VAL A 238 -0.61 -13.19 -15.34
C VAL A 238 -0.42 -12.13 -14.26
N ASP A 239 -0.37 -10.87 -14.67
CA ASP A 239 -0.31 -9.73 -13.76
C ASP A 239 -1.70 -9.24 -13.43
N VAL A 240 -1.88 -8.87 -12.18
CA VAL A 240 -3.05 -8.21 -11.63
C VAL A 240 -2.68 -6.78 -11.25
N ASP A 241 -3.48 -5.82 -11.72
CA ASP A 241 -3.40 -4.44 -11.26
C ASP A 241 -4.02 -4.33 -9.86
N VAL A 242 -3.15 -4.14 -8.87
CA VAL A 242 -3.52 -3.97 -7.46
C VAL A 242 -3.40 -2.51 -7.02
N SER A 243 -3.20 -1.57 -7.94
CA SER A 243 -3.05 -0.14 -7.64
C SER A 243 -4.27 0.46 -6.93
N GLY A 244 -5.45 -0.13 -7.17
CA GLY A 244 -6.70 0.26 -6.53
C GLY A 244 -6.97 -0.39 -5.17
N ILE A 245 -6.11 -1.28 -4.67
CA ILE A 245 -6.23 -1.78 -3.29
C ILE A 245 -5.75 -0.67 -2.36
N ASP A 246 -6.61 -0.28 -1.42
CA ASP A 246 -6.33 0.80 -0.48
C ASP A 246 -5.50 0.35 0.72
N ILE A 247 -4.57 1.19 1.14
CA ILE A 247 -3.93 1.08 2.45
C ILE A 247 -4.92 1.57 3.53
N ASN A 248 -5.33 0.68 4.44
CA ASN A 248 -6.12 1.05 5.60
C ASN A 248 -5.23 1.09 6.85
N GLN A 249 -5.02 2.30 7.38
CA GLN A 249 -4.22 2.55 8.59
C GLN A 249 -5.04 2.60 9.88
N CYS A 250 -6.38 2.54 9.79
CA CYS A 250 -7.25 2.58 10.97
C CYS A 250 -7.16 1.29 11.79
N ASP A 251 -7.74 1.27 12.98
CA ASP A 251 -7.68 0.10 13.88
C ASP A 251 -8.34 -1.16 13.31
N GLN A 252 -9.26 -1.01 12.35
CA GLN A 252 -10.09 -2.09 11.82
C GLN A 252 -10.39 -1.89 10.34
N LEU A 253 -10.61 -3.00 9.63
CA LEU A 253 -11.15 -2.98 8.27
C LEU A 253 -12.56 -2.39 8.27
N LEU A 254 -12.88 -1.60 7.25
CA LEU A 254 -14.27 -1.22 7.03
C LEU A 254 -15.03 -2.41 6.47
N VAL A 255 -16.07 -2.85 7.19
CA VAL A 255 -16.96 -3.95 6.80
C VAL A 255 -18.39 -3.43 6.73
N GLY A 256 -19.08 -3.68 5.62
CA GLY A 256 -20.48 -3.29 5.43
C GLY A 256 -21.00 -3.68 4.05
N GLU A 257 -22.33 -3.69 3.88
CA GLU A 257 -23.01 -4.18 2.66
C GLU A 257 -22.67 -3.41 1.37
N ASN A 258 -21.92 -2.31 1.44
CA ASN A 258 -21.48 -1.49 0.29
C ASN A 258 -20.01 -1.04 0.39
N ILE A 259 -19.18 -1.77 1.13
CA ILE A 259 -17.76 -1.44 1.33
C ILE A 259 -16.91 -2.44 0.56
N SER A 260 -15.97 -1.95 -0.26
CA SER A 260 -15.08 -2.81 -1.03
C SER A 260 -14.13 -3.58 -0.11
N ASN A 261 -13.94 -4.87 -0.41
CA ASN A 261 -12.91 -5.70 0.24
C ASN A 261 -11.48 -5.37 -0.25
N TRP A 262 -11.33 -4.32 -1.06
CA TRP A 262 -10.06 -3.83 -1.62
C TRP A 262 -9.26 -3.03 -0.58
N GLN A 263 -9.00 -3.64 0.58
CA GLN A 263 -8.29 -3.01 1.70
C GLN A 263 -7.15 -3.90 2.18
N MET A 264 -5.99 -3.30 2.43
CA MET A 264 -4.85 -3.97 3.05
C MET A 264 -5.02 -3.97 4.56
N SER A 265 -4.99 -5.16 5.17
CA SER A 265 -4.97 -5.30 6.63
C SER A 265 -3.58 -5.12 7.24
N ALA A 266 -2.53 -5.11 6.41
CA ALA A 266 -1.14 -5.06 6.87
C ALA A 266 -0.79 -3.75 7.61
N PHE A 267 -1.54 -2.68 7.39
CA PHE A 267 -1.26 -1.35 7.95
C PHE A 267 -2.18 -0.94 9.10
N LEU A 268 -3.06 -1.82 9.57
CA LEU A 268 -4.03 -1.48 10.62
C LEU A 268 -3.32 -1.00 11.89
N GLY A 269 -3.89 0.03 12.52
CA GLY A 269 -3.35 0.64 13.74
C GLY A 269 -2.19 1.61 13.55
N THR A 270 -1.68 1.81 12.33
CA THR A 270 -0.56 2.75 12.07
C THR A 270 -0.96 4.22 11.96
N HIS A 271 -2.24 4.54 12.12
CA HIS A 271 -2.72 5.91 12.00
C HIS A 271 -2.13 6.83 13.09
N ARG A 272 -2.13 8.14 12.81
CA ARG A 272 -1.66 9.19 13.73
C ARG A 272 -2.78 9.96 14.41
N CYS A 273 -4.00 9.41 14.44
CA CYS A 273 -5.06 9.99 15.26
C CYS A 273 -4.74 9.85 16.76
N HIS A 274 -5.05 10.89 17.53
CA HIS A 274 -4.95 10.86 18.99
C HIS A 274 -5.95 9.86 19.59
N ASN A 275 -5.48 8.73 20.09
CA ASN A 275 -6.33 7.61 20.57
C ASN A 275 -7.37 8.02 21.61
N GLN A 276 -7.01 8.93 22.52
CA GLN A 276 -7.88 9.38 23.61
C GLN A 276 -8.95 10.37 23.17
N THR A 277 -8.64 11.26 22.21
CA THR A 277 -9.47 12.44 21.90
C THR A 277 -10.13 12.36 20.52
N SER A 278 -9.64 11.47 19.66
CA SER A 278 -10.12 11.25 18.29
C SER A 278 -10.23 9.76 17.96
N LYS A 279 -10.86 9.45 16.83
CA LYS A 279 -10.98 8.11 16.26
C LYS A 279 -10.63 8.15 14.77
N CYS A 280 -9.97 7.11 14.27
CA CYS A 280 -9.64 6.96 12.87
C CYS A 280 -10.87 6.57 12.05
N MET A 281 -11.03 7.20 10.89
CA MET A 281 -12.09 6.93 9.92
C MET A 281 -11.43 6.69 8.55
N PHE A 282 -11.36 5.44 8.11
CA PHE A 282 -10.74 5.07 6.83
C PHE A 282 -11.49 5.72 5.65
N THR A 283 -10.75 6.18 4.64
CA THR A 283 -11.30 6.80 3.43
C THR A 283 -10.84 6.00 2.20
N PRO A 284 -11.72 5.22 1.55
CA PRO A 284 -11.36 4.38 0.41
C PRO A 284 -11.15 5.19 -0.89
N GLY A 285 -10.50 4.56 -1.87
CA GLY A 285 -10.30 5.07 -3.22
C GLY A 285 -8.99 5.85 -3.44
N PHE A 286 -8.00 5.68 -2.58
CA PHE A 286 -6.69 6.35 -2.64
C PHE A 286 -5.53 5.40 -2.93
N GLY A 287 -5.79 4.09 -3.02
CA GLY A 287 -4.83 3.05 -3.35
C GLY A 287 -3.68 2.98 -2.36
N TRP A 288 -2.47 2.91 -2.90
CA TRP A 288 -1.22 2.77 -2.16
C TRP A 288 -0.74 4.12 -1.60
N SER A 289 -1.57 4.77 -0.78
CA SER A 289 -1.28 6.09 -0.22
C SER A 289 -1.47 6.13 1.31
N ARG A 290 -0.43 6.59 2.01
CA ARG A 290 -0.47 6.90 3.44
C ARG A 290 -1.35 8.13 3.69
N GLY A 291 -2.02 8.15 4.84
CA GLY A 291 -2.88 9.25 5.28
C GLY A 291 -4.30 9.19 4.73
N SER A 292 -4.68 8.06 4.11
CA SER A 292 -6.02 7.82 3.52
C SER A 292 -7.10 7.57 4.58
N TYR A 293 -7.17 8.44 5.59
CA TYR A 293 -8.13 8.40 6.68
C TYR A 293 -8.43 9.80 7.19
N LYS A 294 -9.35 9.90 8.15
CA LYS A 294 -9.67 11.14 8.86
C LYS A 294 -9.66 10.88 10.37
N CYS A 295 -9.17 11.85 11.14
CA CYS A 295 -9.29 11.81 12.59
C CYS A 295 -10.52 12.60 13.02
N LEU A 296 -11.57 11.89 13.42
CA LEU A 296 -12.81 12.47 13.92
C LEU A 296 -12.73 12.61 15.44
N CYS A 297 -12.97 13.80 15.98
CA CYS A 297 -13.03 14.01 17.42
C CYS A 297 -14.10 13.10 18.05
N ARG A 298 -13.76 12.49 19.19
CA ARG A 298 -14.71 11.70 19.97
C ARG A 298 -15.79 12.60 20.58
N ASP A 299 -16.90 11.99 20.97
CA ASP A 299 -17.94 12.69 21.70
C ASP A 299 -17.37 13.27 23.01
N GLY A 300 -17.77 14.50 23.33
CA GLY A 300 -17.17 15.25 24.42
C GLY A 300 -15.88 16.00 24.05
N PHE A 301 -15.37 15.89 22.82
CA PHE A 301 -14.23 16.67 22.33
C PHE A 301 -14.61 17.58 21.14
N TYR A 302 -13.86 18.64 20.93
CA TYR A 302 -14.04 19.62 19.84
C TYR A 302 -12.69 20.00 19.22
N SER A 303 -12.74 20.49 17.98
CA SER A 303 -11.56 21.01 17.29
C SER A 303 -11.44 22.52 17.45
N ALA A 304 -10.22 23.02 17.65
CA ALA A 304 -9.94 24.45 17.69
C ALA A 304 -10.28 25.15 16.36
N THR A 305 -10.24 24.43 15.23
CA THR A 305 -10.59 24.95 13.90
C THR A 305 -12.09 24.96 13.62
N GLY A 306 -12.91 24.54 14.59
CA GLY A 306 -14.37 24.46 14.48
C GLY A 306 -14.90 23.23 13.71
N LYS A 307 -14.06 22.57 12.90
CA LYS A 307 -14.40 21.31 12.22
C LYS A 307 -13.90 20.13 13.04
N PRO A 308 -14.75 19.20 13.50
CA PRO A 308 -14.35 18.09 14.37
C PRO A 308 -13.61 16.96 13.62
N VAL A 309 -13.06 17.24 12.45
CA VAL A 309 -12.45 16.25 11.56
C VAL A 309 -11.15 16.81 11.01
N PHE A 310 -10.07 16.04 11.16
CA PHE A 310 -8.77 16.33 10.57
C PHE A 310 -8.47 15.37 9.42
N ASN A 311 -7.83 15.87 8.36
CA ASN A 311 -7.41 15.05 7.22
C ASN A 311 -6.17 14.24 7.61
N GLY A 312 -6.21 12.92 7.43
CA GLY A 312 -5.13 12.00 7.80
C GLY A 312 -3.79 12.39 7.19
N SER A 313 -3.74 12.79 5.93
CA SER A 313 -2.47 13.21 5.28
C SER A 313 -1.83 14.43 5.96
N LEU A 314 -2.63 15.37 6.47
CA LEU A 314 -2.12 16.51 7.26
C LEU A 314 -1.66 16.08 8.65
N VAL A 315 -2.36 15.11 9.26
CA VAL A 315 -1.97 14.55 10.56
C VAL A 315 -0.66 13.79 10.45
N GLU A 316 -0.47 12.97 9.40
CA GLU A 316 0.78 12.27 9.10
C GLU A 316 1.94 13.27 8.89
N SER A 317 1.73 14.32 8.11
CA SER A 317 2.74 15.37 7.91
C SER A 317 3.09 16.08 9.20
N ALA A 318 2.10 16.47 10.01
CA ALA A 318 2.33 17.14 11.28
C ALA A 318 3.03 16.23 12.30
N TYR A 319 2.73 14.92 12.30
CA TYR A 319 3.42 13.94 13.12
C TYR A 319 4.89 13.80 12.70
N ARG A 320 5.16 13.73 11.39
CA ARG A 320 6.52 13.71 10.84
C ARG A 320 7.30 14.96 11.24
N ASP A 321 6.69 16.13 11.14
CA ASP A 321 7.29 17.41 11.55
C ASP A 321 7.50 17.50 13.06
N LYS A 322 6.61 16.91 13.87
CA LYS A 322 6.81 16.78 15.31
C LYS A 322 8.06 15.95 15.59
N MET A 323 8.22 14.80 14.93
CA MET A 323 9.36 13.91 15.16
C MET A 323 10.69 14.46 14.63
N THR A 324 10.67 15.23 13.53
CA THR A 324 11.88 15.70 12.86
C THR A 324 12.27 17.14 13.23
N LEU A 325 11.28 18.01 13.40
CA LEU A 325 11.46 19.46 13.60
C LEU A 325 10.96 19.92 14.97
N ASN A 326 10.44 19.02 15.81
CA ASN A 326 9.83 19.34 17.10
C ASN A 326 8.68 20.36 16.94
N SER A 327 7.96 20.29 15.81
CA SER A 327 6.83 21.15 15.49
C SER A 327 5.66 20.90 16.45
N PRO A 328 5.05 21.95 17.02
CA PRO A 328 3.91 21.80 17.93
C PRO A 328 2.59 21.55 17.19
N THR A 329 2.57 21.55 15.85
CA THR A 329 1.34 21.52 15.05
C THR A 329 0.46 20.30 15.31
N TYR A 330 1.08 19.17 15.62
CA TYR A 330 0.39 17.91 15.91
C TYR A 330 -0.31 17.90 17.28
N ASP A 331 0.30 18.51 18.31
CA ASP A 331 0.01 18.23 19.74
C ASP A 331 -1.22 18.90 20.37
#